data_AF-A0A161M1B1-F1
#
_entry.id   AF-A0A161M1B1-F1
#
_cell.length_a   1.000
_cell.length_b   1.000
_cell.length_c   1.000
_cell.angle_alpha   90.00
_cell.angle_beta   90.00
_cell.angle_gamma   90.00
#
_symmetry.space_group_name_H-M   'P 1'
#
loop_
_entity.id
_entity.type
_entity.pdbx_description
1 polymer ?
#
loop_
_entity_poly.entity_id
_entity_poly.type
_entity_poly.pdbx_seq_one_letter_code
_entity_poly.pdbx_strand_id
1 'polypeptide(L)'
;HMQCRTNLKWSSMSNARFAAMNEVIGEPEHDANSALTELDKGLRSGRVGEQCEAIVKFPRLFEKYPFPILINSSFLKLADVFRVGNNFLRLWVLRVCQQSEKHLDKILNVEEFVRRIFSVSHSNDPVARALTLQTLGSLAGVIPE
;
A
#
# COMPACT_ATOMS: atom_id res chain seq x y z
N HIS A 1 36.61 48.83 -41.25
CA HIS A 1 36.78 47.44 -40.78
C HIS A 1 36.48 47.41 -39.27
N MET A 2 35.21 47.52 -38.86
CA MET A 2 34.16 46.49 -38.70
C MET A 2 34.34 45.61 -37.43
N GLN A 3 33.41 45.82 -36.48
CA GLN A 3 33.10 45.04 -35.30
C GLN A 3 32.91 43.54 -35.59
N CYS A 4 33.28 42.69 -34.62
CA CYS A 4 32.61 41.40 -34.40
C CYS A 4 32.15 41.29 -32.94
N ARG A 5 30.84 41.49 -32.75
CA ARG A 5 30.05 40.87 -31.67
C ARG A 5 29.89 39.39 -32.03
N THR A 6 29.97 38.50 -31.04
CA THR A 6 28.87 37.56 -30.70
C THR A 6 29.16 36.84 -29.38
N ASN A 7 28.27 37.09 -28.41
CA ASN A 7 28.09 36.28 -27.21
C ASN A 7 27.67 34.87 -27.61
N LEU A 8 28.37 33.85 -27.10
CA LEU A 8 27.91 32.47 -27.11
C LEU A 8 27.75 31.99 -25.67
N LYS A 9 26.52 32.17 -25.15
CA LYS A 9 25.98 31.48 -23.98
C LYS A 9 26.03 29.96 -24.25
N TRP A 10 27.00 29.26 -23.67
CA TRP A 10 26.99 27.80 -23.54
C TRP A 10 26.87 27.42 -22.06
N SER A 11 25.71 27.67 -21.45
CA SER A 11 25.39 27.17 -20.11
C SER A 11 23.89 27.08 -19.84
N SER A 12 23.11 26.54 -20.78
CA SER A 12 21.74 26.14 -20.46
C SER A 12 21.18 25.11 -21.44
N MET A 13 21.80 23.93 -21.51
CA MET A 13 21.19 22.78 -22.19
C MET A 13 21.28 21.48 -21.38
N SER A 14 22.12 21.44 -20.35
CA SER A 14 22.20 20.30 -19.43
C SER A 14 21.14 20.37 -18.32
N ASN A 15 20.80 21.56 -17.80
CA ASN A 15 19.85 21.68 -16.68
C ASN A 15 18.38 21.42 -17.08
N ALA A 16 18.00 21.63 -18.33
CA ALA A 16 16.61 21.42 -18.76
C ALA A 16 16.23 19.93 -18.81
N ARG A 17 17.18 19.04 -19.12
CA ARG A 17 16.95 17.58 -19.12
C ARG A 17 16.86 17.00 -17.71
N PHE A 18 17.63 17.53 -16.76
CA PHE A 18 17.53 17.12 -15.36
C PHE A 18 16.28 17.68 -14.66
N ALA A 19 15.81 18.89 -15.03
CA ALA A 19 14.56 19.44 -14.50
C ALA A 19 13.31 18.68 -15.00
N ALA A 20 13.27 18.30 -16.28
CA ALA A 20 12.15 17.55 -16.86
C ALA A 20 12.03 16.11 -16.32
N MET A 21 13.13 15.50 -15.86
CA MET A 21 13.07 14.20 -15.18
C MET A 21 12.59 14.30 -13.73
N ASN A 22 12.66 15.47 -13.10
CA ASN A 22 12.21 15.67 -11.73
C ASN A 22 10.70 15.96 -11.62
N GLU A 23 10.07 16.49 -12.68
CA GLU A 23 8.61 16.70 -12.73
C GLU A 23 7.81 15.40 -12.87
N VAL A 24 8.39 14.34 -13.47
CA VAL A 24 7.70 13.05 -13.67
C VAL A 24 7.82 12.11 -12.46
N ILE A 25 8.80 12.32 -11.57
CA ILE A 25 9.05 11.43 -10.43
C ILE A 25 8.09 11.73 -9.26
N GLY A 26 7.65 12.98 -9.08
CA GLY A 26 6.83 13.38 -7.93
C GLY A 26 5.31 13.23 -8.11
N GLU A 27 4.80 13.36 -9.33
CA GLU A 27 3.36 13.29 -9.65
C GLU A 27 2.70 11.95 -9.26
N PRO A 28 3.21 10.77 -9.70
CA PRO A 28 2.56 9.50 -9.37
C PRO A 28 2.67 9.14 -7.88
N GLU A 29 3.73 9.59 -7.19
CA GLU A 29 3.89 9.39 -5.75
C GLU A 29 2.93 10.28 -4.93
N HIS A 30 2.78 11.54 -5.33
CA HIS A 30 1.82 12.46 -4.72
C HIS A 30 0.38 11.94 -4.84
N ASP A 31 0.02 11.43 -6.02
CA ASP A 31 -1.29 10.82 -6.26
C ASP A 31 -1.49 9.53 -5.46
N ALA A 32 -0.46 8.69 -5.36
CA ALA A 32 -0.52 7.45 -4.57
C ALA A 32 -0.71 7.74 -3.07
N ASN A 33 0.01 8.73 -2.53
CA ASN A 33 -0.12 9.15 -1.13
C ASN A 33 -1.50 9.74 -0.85
N SER A 34 -2.04 10.52 -1.78
CA SER A 34 -3.40 11.07 -1.69
C SER A 34 -4.45 9.95 -1.69
N ALA A 35 -4.33 8.98 -2.60
CA ALA A 35 -5.23 7.83 -2.66
C ALA A 35 -5.15 6.96 -1.39
N LEU A 36 -3.95 6.68 -0.88
CA LEU A 36 -3.78 5.96 0.38
C LEU A 36 -4.39 6.72 1.57
N THR A 37 -4.22 8.05 1.60
CA THR A 37 -4.79 8.90 2.65
C THR A 37 -6.32 8.85 2.65
N GLU A 38 -6.95 8.84 1.47
CA GLU A 38 -8.40 8.69 1.34
C GLU A 38 -8.87 7.32 1.86
N LEU A 39 -8.19 6.24 1.47
CA LEU A 39 -8.52 4.90 1.98
C LEU A 39 -8.31 4.81 3.49
N ASP A 40 -7.24 5.39 4.04
CA ASP A 40 -6.99 5.43 5.49
C ASP A 40 -8.10 6.15 6.25
N LYS A 41 -8.65 7.24 5.71
CA LYS A 41 -9.83 7.91 6.27
C LYS A 41 -11.04 6.96 6.29
N GLY A 42 -11.27 6.23 5.21
CA GLY A 42 -12.34 5.23 5.13
C GLY A 42 -12.17 4.09 6.15
N LEU A 43 -10.94 3.57 6.32
CA LEU A 43 -10.63 2.54 7.32
C LEU A 43 -10.90 3.01 8.76
N ARG A 44 -10.68 4.30 9.04
CA ARG A 44 -10.91 4.92 10.35
C ARG A 44 -12.36 5.35 10.58
N SER A 45 -13.25 5.18 9.60
CA SER A 45 -14.66 5.49 9.77
C SER A 45 -15.28 4.61 10.87
N GLY A 46 -16.25 5.17 11.62
CA GLY A 46 -17.08 4.40 12.55
C GLY A 46 -18.12 3.51 11.86
N ARG A 47 -18.27 3.62 10.54
CA ARG A 47 -19.29 2.90 9.76
C ARG A 47 -18.66 1.72 9.03
N VAL A 48 -19.10 0.50 9.38
CA VAL A 48 -18.60 -0.76 8.80
C VAL A 48 -18.71 -0.77 7.26
N GLY A 49 -19.76 -0.16 6.70
CA GLY A 49 -19.92 -0.04 5.24
C GLY A 49 -18.80 0.77 4.57
N GLU A 50 -18.42 1.91 5.14
CA GLU A 50 -17.33 2.76 4.62
C GLU A 50 -15.97 2.09 4.79
N GLN A 51 -15.75 1.41 5.92
CA GLN A 51 -14.54 0.63 6.14
C GLN A 51 -14.42 -0.50 5.11
N CYS A 52 -15.50 -1.23 4.84
CA CYS A 52 -15.54 -2.28 3.84
C CYS A 52 -15.26 -1.72 2.43
N GLU A 53 -15.90 -0.61 2.07
CA GLU A 53 -15.68 0.06 0.78
C GLU A 53 -14.21 0.46 0.60
N ALA A 54 -13.57 0.96 1.66
CA ALA A 54 -12.15 1.28 1.63
C ALA A 54 -11.28 0.01 1.47
N ILE A 55 -11.56 -1.07 2.22
CA ILE A 55 -10.80 -2.33 2.13
C ILE A 55 -10.80 -2.89 0.71
N VAL A 56 -11.96 -2.96 0.05
CA VAL A 56 -12.07 -3.57 -1.29
C VAL A 56 -11.40 -2.76 -2.41
N LYS A 57 -11.01 -1.51 -2.14
CA LYS A 57 -10.27 -0.66 -3.08
C LYS A 57 -8.76 -0.89 -3.07
N PHE A 58 -8.21 -1.51 -2.01
CA PHE A 58 -6.76 -1.75 -1.90
C PHE A 58 -6.16 -2.60 -3.03
N PRO A 59 -6.78 -3.70 -3.50
CA PRO A 59 -6.24 -4.46 -4.63
C PRO A 59 -6.01 -3.58 -5.86
N ARG A 60 -6.98 -2.71 -6.21
CA ARG A 60 -6.84 -1.76 -7.32
C ARG A 60 -5.75 -0.73 -7.08
N LEU A 61 -5.56 -0.29 -5.82
CA LEU A 61 -4.48 0.61 -5.44
C LEU A 61 -3.11 -0.05 -5.70
N PHE A 62 -2.95 -1.33 -5.36
CA PHE A 62 -1.69 -2.07 -5.54
C PHE A 62 -1.35 -2.32 -7.00
N GLU A 63 -2.37 -2.59 -7.84
CA GLU A 63 -2.20 -2.69 -9.29
C GLU A 63 -1.73 -1.36 -9.90
N LYS A 64 -2.32 -0.25 -9.45
CA LYS A 64 -2.01 1.09 -9.98
C LYS A 64 -0.63 1.58 -9.52
N TYR A 65 -0.26 1.28 -8.28
CA TYR A 65 0.96 1.78 -7.64
C TYR A 65 1.69 0.63 -6.93
N PRO A 66 2.44 -0.22 -7.66
CA PRO A 66 3.05 -1.43 -7.13
C PRO A 66 4.35 -1.17 -6.34
N PHE A 67 4.43 -0.04 -5.63
CA PHE A 67 5.61 0.41 -4.88
C PHE A 67 5.69 -0.28 -3.50
N PRO A 68 6.86 -0.84 -3.11
CA PRO A 68 6.99 -1.56 -1.84
C PRO A 68 6.60 -0.74 -0.59
N ILE A 69 6.94 0.55 -0.56
CA ILE A 69 6.63 1.43 0.58
C ILE A 69 5.11 1.56 0.77
N LEU A 70 4.37 1.76 -0.32
CA LEU A 70 2.91 1.88 -0.32
C LEU A 70 2.25 0.57 0.09
N ILE A 71 2.70 -0.54 -0.50
CA ILE A 71 2.18 -1.88 -0.25
C ILE A 71 2.40 -2.26 1.22
N ASN A 72 3.63 -2.12 1.73
CA ASN A 72 3.96 -2.39 3.12
C ASN A 72 3.09 -1.56 4.08
N SER A 73 2.99 -0.25 3.85
CA SER A 73 2.17 0.64 4.69
C SER A 73 0.69 0.26 4.67
N SER A 74 0.18 -0.14 3.50
CA SER A 74 -1.21 -0.57 3.33
C SER A 74 -1.51 -1.88 4.05
N PHE A 75 -0.64 -2.88 3.93
CA PHE A 75 -0.81 -4.14 4.64
C PHE A 75 -0.74 -3.96 6.16
N LEU A 76 0.15 -3.11 6.68
CA LEU A 76 0.17 -2.80 8.12
C LEU A 76 -1.15 -2.18 8.61
N LYS A 77 -1.76 -1.29 7.82
CA LYS A 77 -3.09 -0.72 8.12
C LYS A 77 -4.20 -1.77 8.06
N LEU A 78 -4.18 -2.64 7.05
CA LEU A 78 -5.14 -3.74 6.93
C LEU A 78 -5.01 -4.74 8.08
N ALA A 79 -3.79 -5.01 8.57
CA ALA A 79 -3.57 -5.82 9.75
C ALA A 79 -4.14 -5.19 11.03
N ASP A 80 -4.06 -3.87 11.17
CA ASP A 80 -4.71 -3.18 12.28
C ASP A 80 -6.23 -3.37 12.22
N VAL A 81 -6.83 -3.21 11.04
CA VAL A 81 -8.26 -3.48 10.82
C VAL A 81 -8.63 -4.93 11.11
N PHE A 82 -7.80 -5.90 10.69
CA PHE A 82 -8.04 -7.32 10.97
C PHE A 82 -8.02 -7.61 12.48
N ARG A 83 -7.06 -7.00 13.20
CA ARG A 83 -6.91 -7.18 14.64
C ARG A 83 -8.14 -6.68 15.40
N VAL A 84 -8.55 -5.42 15.17
CA VAL A 84 -9.61 -4.78 15.97
C VAL A 84 -11.02 -4.92 15.38
N GLY A 85 -11.15 -5.27 14.10
CA GLY A 85 -12.42 -5.29 13.38
C GLY A 85 -13.35 -6.43 13.79
N ASN A 86 -14.51 -6.50 13.13
CA ASN A 86 -15.42 -7.64 13.22
C ASN A 86 -15.09 -8.70 12.15
N ASN A 87 -15.76 -9.85 12.18
CA ASN A 87 -15.48 -10.94 11.22
C ASN A 87 -15.76 -10.57 9.78
N PHE A 88 -16.71 -9.67 9.53
CA PHE A 88 -17.00 -9.20 8.18
C PHE A 88 -15.82 -8.41 7.60
N LEU A 89 -15.22 -7.50 8.37
CA LEU A 89 -14.02 -6.79 7.94
C LEU A 89 -12.81 -7.73 7.80
N ARG A 90 -12.64 -8.68 8.72
CA ARG A 90 -11.57 -9.71 8.64
C ARG A 90 -11.66 -10.52 7.36
N LEU A 91 -12.87 -10.92 6.96
CA LEU A 91 -13.10 -11.62 5.71
C LEU A 91 -12.62 -10.79 4.50
N TRP A 92 -12.94 -9.50 4.47
CA TRP A 92 -12.49 -8.65 3.36
C TRP A 92 -10.99 -8.42 3.35
N VAL A 93 -10.34 -8.27 4.51
CA VAL A 93 -8.88 -8.23 4.57
C VAL A 93 -8.26 -9.53 4.06
N LEU A 94 -8.81 -10.70 4.42
CA LEU A 94 -8.40 -11.99 3.85
C LEU A 94 -8.54 -11.99 2.31
N ARG A 95 -9.67 -11.50 1.78
CA ARG A 95 -9.88 -11.40 0.33
C ARG A 95 -8.85 -10.49 -0.34
N VAL A 96 -8.47 -9.39 0.28
CA VAL A 96 -7.40 -8.51 -0.25
C VAL A 96 -6.06 -9.25 -0.30
N CYS A 97 -5.71 -10.01 0.75
CA CYS A 97 -4.47 -10.81 0.76
C CYS A 97 -4.47 -11.83 -0.38
N GLN A 98 -5.57 -12.55 -0.59
CA GLN A 98 -5.72 -13.53 -1.66
C GLN A 98 -5.68 -12.91 -3.06
N GLN A 99 -6.35 -11.78 -3.26
CA GLN A 99 -6.38 -11.10 -4.56
C GLN A 99 -5.06 -10.43 -4.92
N SER A 100 -4.26 -10.07 -3.90
CA SER A 100 -3.01 -9.33 -4.06
C SER A 100 -1.78 -10.21 -3.82
N GLU A 101 -1.90 -11.53 -4.06
CA GLU A 101 -0.84 -12.51 -3.79
C GLU A 101 0.50 -12.12 -4.42
N LYS A 102 0.48 -11.64 -5.67
CA LYS A 102 1.65 -11.15 -6.43
C LYS A 102 2.33 -9.89 -5.88
N HIS A 103 1.81 -9.34 -4.79
CA HIS A 103 2.32 -8.16 -4.12
C HIS A 103 2.76 -8.44 -2.68
N LEU A 104 2.50 -9.64 -2.16
CA LEU A 104 2.84 -10.00 -0.78
C LEU A 104 4.35 -10.02 -0.55
N ASP A 105 5.14 -10.35 -1.58
CA ASP A 105 6.61 -10.34 -1.58
C ASP A 105 7.21 -8.94 -1.30
N LYS A 106 6.40 -7.89 -1.44
CA LYS A 106 6.80 -6.50 -1.21
C LYS A 106 6.49 -6.00 0.21
N ILE A 107 5.95 -6.85 1.07
CA ILE A 107 5.75 -6.53 2.49
C ILE A 107 7.13 -6.55 3.15
N LEU A 108 7.58 -5.41 3.66
CA LEU A 108 8.90 -5.25 4.28
C LEU A 108 8.85 -5.71 5.75
N ASN A 109 7.78 -5.37 6.46
CA ASN A 109 7.60 -5.66 7.88
C ASN A 109 6.70 -6.90 8.09
N VAL A 110 7.08 -8.03 7.49
CA VAL A 110 6.27 -9.27 7.50
C VAL A 110 5.99 -9.75 8.93
N GLU A 111 7.00 -9.79 9.80
CA GLU A 111 6.84 -10.24 11.19
C GLU A 111 5.77 -9.44 11.94
N GLU A 112 5.81 -8.12 11.81
CA GLU A 112 4.85 -7.23 12.48
C GLU A 112 3.44 -7.40 11.90
N PHE A 113 3.32 -7.56 10.58
CA PHE A 113 2.06 -7.85 9.92
C PHE A 113 1.47 -9.18 10.42
N VAL A 114 2.26 -10.26 10.39
CA VAL A 114 1.87 -11.61 10.83
C VAL A 114 1.49 -11.60 12.31
N ARG A 115 2.27 -10.94 13.17
CA ARG A 115 2.00 -10.83 14.61
C ARG A 115 0.63 -10.21 14.89
N ARG A 116 0.24 -9.17 14.14
CA ARG A 116 -1.08 -8.52 14.27
C ARG A 116 -2.21 -9.46 13.84
N ILE A 117 -2.04 -10.19 12.74
CA ILE A 117 -3.01 -11.20 12.30
C ILE A 117 -3.13 -12.33 13.33
N PHE A 118 -2.00 -12.90 13.74
CA PHE A 118 -1.93 -14.03 14.67
C PHE A 118 -2.52 -13.71 16.04
N SER A 119 -2.49 -12.45 16.49
CA SER A 119 -3.11 -12.06 17.76
C SER A 119 -4.60 -12.42 17.89
N VAL A 120 -5.31 -12.56 16.77
CA VAL A 120 -6.74 -12.94 16.72
C VAL A 120 -6.96 -14.46 16.91
N SER A 121 -5.92 -15.29 16.79
CA SER A 121 -6.01 -16.76 16.94
C SER A 121 -6.46 -17.21 18.34
N HIS A 122 -6.28 -16.37 19.34
CA HIS A 122 -6.68 -16.62 20.73
C HIS A 122 -8.12 -16.18 21.02
N SER A 123 -8.86 -15.71 20.00
CA SER A 123 -10.26 -15.35 20.14
C SER A 123 -11.13 -16.57 20.48
N ASN A 124 -12.13 -16.37 21.33
CA ASN A 124 -13.14 -17.38 21.62
C ASN A 124 -14.09 -17.62 20.43
N ASP A 125 -14.11 -16.72 19.45
CA ASP A 125 -14.94 -16.83 18.26
C ASP A 125 -14.31 -17.79 17.23
N PRO A 126 -14.96 -18.93 16.91
CA PRO A 126 -14.43 -19.90 15.95
C PRO A 126 -14.30 -19.33 14.53
N VAL A 127 -15.17 -18.39 14.13
CA VAL A 127 -15.10 -17.75 12.80
C VAL A 127 -13.88 -16.84 12.73
N ALA A 128 -13.61 -16.07 13.79
CA ALA A 128 -12.42 -15.23 13.86
C ALA A 128 -11.13 -16.07 13.77
N ARG A 129 -11.09 -17.21 14.48
CA ARG A 129 -9.95 -18.15 14.40
C ARG A 129 -9.80 -18.77 13.02
N ALA A 130 -10.90 -19.21 12.41
CA ALA A 130 -10.87 -19.78 11.05
C ALA A 130 -10.40 -18.76 10.00
N LEU A 131 -10.83 -17.49 10.11
CA LEU A 131 -10.35 -16.42 9.23
C LEU A 131 -8.86 -16.15 9.47
N THR A 132 -8.40 -16.18 10.73
CA THR A 132 -6.98 -16.01 11.06
C THR A 132 -6.12 -17.07 10.38
N LEU A 133 -6.49 -18.35 10.51
CA LEU A 133 -5.76 -19.45 9.87
C LEU A 133 -5.76 -19.35 8.34
N GLN A 134 -6.90 -18.99 7.74
CA GLN A 134 -6.97 -18.78 6.29
C GLN A 134 -6.09 -17.62 5.81
N THR A 135 -6.03 -16.53 6.58
CA THR A 135 -5.15 -15.40 6.26
C THR A 135 -3.69 -15.83 6.35
N LEU A 136 -3.28 -16.52 7.41
CA LEU A 136 -1.91 -17.03 7.54
C LEU A 136 -1.56 -18.01 6.41
N GLY A 137 -2.49 -18.89 6.03
CA GLY A 137 -2.29 -19.79 4.88
C GLY A 137 -2.11 -19.04 3.57
N SER A 138 -2.81 -17.91 3.37
CA SER A 138 -2.65 -17.06 2.19
C SER A 138 -1.32 -16.29 2.18
N LEU A 139 -0.64 -16.22 3.34
CA LEU A 139 0.66 -15.55 3.51
C LEU A 139 1.82 -16.54 3.56
N ALA A 140 1.57 -17.84 3.46
CA ALA A 140 2.58 -18.88 3.68
C ALA A 140 3.83 -18.70 2.78
N GLY A 141 3.67 -18.15 1.57
CA GLY A 141 4.79 -17.91 0.66
C GLY A 141 5.74 -16.77 1.07
N VAL A 142 5.37 -15.93 2.04
CA VAL A 142 6.17 -14.76 2.46
C VAL A 142 6.60 -14.79 3.93
N ILE A 143 6.05 -15.71 4.73
CA ILE A 143 6.44 -15.86 6.13
C ILE A 143 7.80 -16.58 6.16
N PRO A 144 8.86 -15.94 6.71
CA PRO A 144 10.15 -16.60 6.88
C PRO A 144 10.03 -17.73 7.92
N GLU A 145 10.80 -18.81 7.73
CA GLU A 145 10.85 -19.97 8.64
C GLU A 145 11.42 -19.63 10.03
#